data_AF-A0A1I7MPW9-F1
#
_entry.id   AF-A0A1I7MPW9-F1
#
_cell.length_a   1.000
_cell.length_b   1.000
_cell.length_c   1.000
_cell.angle_alpha   90.00
_cell.angle_beta   90.00
_cell.angle_gamma   90.00
#
_symmetry.space_group_name_H-M   'P 1'
#
loop_
_entity.id
_entity.type
_entity.pdbx_description
1 polymer ?
#
loop_
_entity_poly.entity_id
_entity_poly.type
_entity_poly.pdbx_seq_one_letter_code
_entity_poly.pdbx_strand_id
1 'polypeptide(L)'
;MDAFPTQHQQHPAAPASPAGQKPRKPWYKRWWAIALGVVLAIGVIANLGGNGQDSPTATAETTPASSPSSSSASPSTSAPASPSTSASATAVQAAEVEESESPTSTPTPTPSEEPEPTPTEEPEPVEADPSDYEKLTARDLALITKDPDAHMGRQVQVYAHITQFDAATGDCIFRGNASQANMADTWDYEHNSMFMAETGIGCEALSDFVGDDQVHVLATVLMSMSYDTQIGGSTTVPVYQIDGIELVQ
;
A
#
# COMPACT_ATOMS: atom_id res chain seq x y z
N MET A 1 26.37 77.41 -16.43
CA MET A 1 26.52 77.64 -14.97
C MET A 1 25.27 77.10 -14.28
N ASP A 2 24.81 75.91 -14.69
CA ASP A 2 25.26 74.58 -14.27
C ASP A 2 24.53 74.16 -12.99
N ALA A 3 23.45 73.39 -13.23
CA ALA A 3 22.71 72.66 -12.24
C ALA A 3 23.60 71.58 -11.65
N PHE A 4 23.89 71.69 -10.35
CA PHE A 4 24.53 70.60 -9.60
C PHE A 4 23.46 69.62 -9.11
N PRO A 5 23.63 68.31 -9.36
CA PRO A 5 22.65 67.31 -8.94
C PRO A 5 22.71 67.07 -7.43
N THR A 6 21.55 66.97 -6.82
CA THR A 6 21.35 66.49 -5.44
C THR A 6 21.84 65.04 -5.35
N GLN A 7 23.01 64.83 -4.75
CA GLN A 7 23.49 63.50 -4.36
C GLN A 7 22.55 62.94 -3.28
N HIS A 8 21.74 61.95 -3.64
CA HIS A 8 21.06 61.09 -2.67
C HIS A 8 22.10 60.25 -1.95
N GLN A 9 22.39 60.61 -0.70
CA GLN A 9 23.17 59.79 0.21
C GLN A 9 22.36 58.51 0.53
N GLN A 10 22.62 57.44 -0.22
CA GLN A 10 22.12 56.10 0.07
C GLN A 10 22.83 55.58 1.32
N HIS A 11 22.08 55.40 2.40
CA HIS A 11 22.52 54.62 3.55
C HIS A 11 22.56 53.13 3.15
N PRO A 12 23.54 52.33 3.60
CA PRO A 12 23.54 50.90 3.37
C PRO A 12 22.35 50.26 4.11
N ALA A 13 21.55 49.49 3.37
CA ALA A 13 20.48 48.69 3.94
C ALA A 13 21.06 47.64 4.89
N ALA A 14 20.61 47.64 6.14
CA ALA A 14 20.86 46.55 7.08
C ALA A 14 20.20 45.25 6.56
N PRO A 15 20.80 44.06 6.77
CA PRO A 15 20.18 42.81 6.36
C PRO A 15 18.88 42.60 7.16
N ALA A 16 17.78 42.37 6.44
CA ALA A 16 16.50 42.01 7.03
C ALA A 16 16.62 40.66 7.73
N SER A 17 16.36 40.64 9.04
CA SER A 17 16.18 39.39 9.79
C SER A 17 14.95 38.63 9.26
N PRO A 18 15.01 37.31 9.05
CA PRO A 18 13.85 36.54 8.64
C PRO A 18 12.78 36.57 9.74
N ALA A 19 11.58 37.02 9.36
CA ALA A 19 10.42 37.08 10.22
C ALA A 19 10.08 35.69 10.78
N GLY A 20 9.88 35.64 12.10
CA GLY A 20 9.64 34.42 12.86
C GLY A 20 8.46 33.59 12.33
N GLN A 21 8.75 32.32 12.07
CA GLN A 21 7.74 31.29 11.90
C GLN A 21 6.99 31.14 13.23
N LYS A 22 5.68 31.41 13.23
CA LYS A 22 4.83 31.20 14.42
C LYS A 22 4.74 29.70 14.71
N PRO A 23 5.07 29.22 15.93
CA PRO A 23 5.00 27.80 16.24
C PRO A 23 3.54 27.32 16.13
N ARG A 24 3.32 26.30 15.30
CA ARG A 24 2.01 25.68 15.13
C ARG A 24 1.61 24.99 16.42
N LYS A 25 0.35 25.19 16.82
CA LYS A 25 -0.21 24.66 18.07
C LYS A 25 -0.14 23.13 18.02
N PRO A 26 0.39 22.43 19.04
CA PRO A 26 0.52 20.99 19.01
C PRO A 26 -0.87 20.33 19.04
N TRP A 27 -1.31 19.86 17.88
CA TRP A 27 -2.64 19.26 17.70
C TRP A 27 -2.81 17.97 18.52
N TYR A 28 -1.71 17.25 18.77
CA TYR A 28 -1.64 16.06 19.62
C TYR A 28 -2.10 16.29 21.06
N LYS A 29 -2.00 17.52 21.59
CA LYS A 29 -2.54 17.84 22.93
C LYS A 29 -4.06 17.76 22.99
N ARG A 30 -4.74 17.93 21.86
CA ARG A 30 -6.20 17.79 21.76
C ARG A 30 -6.59 16.31 21.67
N TRP A 31 -5.84 15.50 20.95
CA TRP A 31 -6.11 14.07 20.80
C TRP A 31 -5.82 13.25 22.06
N TRP A 32 -4.73 13.54 22.78
CA TRP A 32 -4.47 12.95 24.09
C TRP A 32 -5.61 13.23 25.09
N ALA A 33 -6.14 14.47 25.10
CA ALA A 33 -7.23 14.83 26.00
C ALA A 33 -8.54 14.10 25.65
N ILE A 34 -8.79 13.86 24.36
CA ILE A 34 -9.94 13.06 23.89
C ILE A 34 -9.76 11.60 24.31
N ALA A 35 -8.59 10.99 24.10
CA ALA A 35 -8.31 9.61 24.50
C ALA A 35 -8.49 9.41 26.02
N LEU A 36 -7.98 10.34 26.83
CA LEU A 36 -8.10 10.28 28.28
C LEU A 36 -9.57 10.46 28.75
N GLY A 37 -10.34 11.31 28.06
CA GLY A 37 -11.77 11.46 28.31
C GLY A 37 -12.58 10.20 27.99
N VAL A 38 -12.28 9.51 26.90
CA VAL A 38 -12.97 8.27 26.50
C VAL A 38 -12.69 7.13 27.48
N VAL A 39 -11.44 6.96 27.93
CA VAL A 39 -11.09 5.94 28.94
C VAL A 39 -11.80 6.21 30.27
N LEU A 40 -11.89 7.49 30.68
CA LEU A 40 -12.58 7.88 31.91
C LEU A 40 -14.10 7.67 31.80
N ALA A 41 -14.70 7.92 30.63
CA ALA A 41 -16.12 7.65 30.37
C ALA A 41 -16.46 6.15 30.38
N ILE A 42 -15.62 5.30 29.78
CA ILE A 42 -15.82 3.84 29.77
C ILE A 42 -15.66 3.26 31.18
N GLY A 43 -14.72 3.77 31.97
CA GLY A 43 -14.53 3.37 33.36
C GLY A 43 -15.74 3.65 34.28
N VAL A 44 -16.56 4.66 33.97
CA VAL A 44 -17.78 5.00 34.73
C VAL A 44 -18.97 4.11 34.34
N ILE A 45 -19.05 3.66 33.08
CA ILE A 45 -20.17 2.81 32.60
C ILE A 45 -20.03 1.35 33.10
N ALA A 46 -18.80 0.88 33.33
CA ALA A 46 -18.55 -0.49 33.80
C ALA A 46 -18.95 -0.78 35.26
N ASN A 47 -19.36 0.23 36.04
CA ASN A 47 -19.74 0.04 37.46
C ASN A 47 -21.23 0.31 37.77
N LEU A 48 -22.09 0.46 36.75
CA LEU A 48 -23.54 0.66 36.93
C LEU A 48 -24.45 -0.23 36.05
N GLY A 49 -23.95 -1.36 35.56
CA GLY A 49 -24.71 -2.31 34.74
C GLY A 49 -25.19 -3.55 35.50
N GLY A 50 -25.93 -3.37 36.60
CA GLY A 50 -26.61 -4.45 37.30
C GLY A 50 -27.97 -4.81 36.67
N ASN A 51 -28.23 -6.11 36.57
CA ASN A 51 -29.52 -6.82 36.41
C ASN A 51 -30.78 -6.05 35.99
N GLY A 52 -31.41 -6.52 34.91
CA GLY A 52 -32.82 -6.23 34.62
C GLY A 52 -33.36 -7.04 33.45
N GLN A 53 -34.02 -8.15 33.76
CA GLN A 53 -35.03 -8.77 32.90
C GLN A 53 -36.10 -7.71 32.56
N ASP A 54 -36.54 -7.64 31.31
CA ASP A 54 -37.97 -7.56 30.92
C ASP A 54 -38.09 -7.40 29.39
N SER A 55 -38.66 -8.43 28.76
CA SER A 55 -39.24 -8.35 27.41
C SER A 55 -40.66 -7.79 27.49
N PRO A 56 -41.18 -7.21 26.39
CA PRO A 56 -42.56 -7.53 26.03
C PRO A 56 -42.73 -7.95 24.56
N THR A 57 -43.41 -9.10 24.42
CA THR A 57 -44.53 -9.36 23.51
C THR A 57 -44.28 -9.33 21.99
N ALA A 58 -44.26 -10.53 21.40
CA ALA A 58 -45.01 -10.83 20.19
C ALA A 58 -45.62 -12.23 20.27
N THR A 59 -46.94 -12.27 20.17
CA THR A 59 -47.85 -13.41 20.18
C THR A 59 -47.72 -14.27 18.92
N ALA A 60 -47.63 -15.59 19.08
CA ALA A 60 -48.38 -16.58 18.26
C ALA A 60 -48.38 -17.95 18.95
N GLU A 61 -49.59 -18.47 19.21
CA GLU A 61 -49.92 -19.85 19.62
C GLU A 61 -49.24 -20.90 18.71
N THR A 62 -48.86 -22.09 19.18
CA THR A 62 -49.77 -23.21 19.44
C THR A 62 -49.01 -24.34 20.19
N THR A 63 -49.56 -24.84 21.29
CA THR A 63 -49.17 -26.10 21.98
C THR A 63 -50.09 -27.25 21.52
N PRO A 64 -49.70 -28.54 21.54
CA PRO A 64 -49.58 -29.37 22.77
C PRO A 64 -48.39 -30.38 22.69
N ALA A 65 -47.98 -31.19 23.68
CA ALA A 65 -48.16 -31.37 25.12
C ALA A 65 -47.17 -32.50 25.54
N SER A 66 -46.77 -32.52 26.83
CA SER A 66 -46.30 -33.69 27.63
C SER A 66 -44.99 -34.39 27.22
N SER A 67 -44.08 -34.86 28.08
CA SER A 67 -43.92 -34.96 29.54
C SER A 67 -42.47 -35.46 29.82
N PRO A 68 -41.98 -35.50 31.08
CA PRO A 68 -40.55 -35.44 31.43
C PRO A 68 -39.92 -36.83 31.70
N SER A 69 -38.58 -36.90 31.74
CA SER A 69 -37.86 -37.89 32.57
C SER A 69 -36.39 -37.53 32.81
N SER A 70 -36.06 -37.49 34.09
CA SER A 70 -34.73 -37.42 34.70
C SER A 70 -34.01 -38.78 34.65
N SER A 71 -32.67 -38.75 34.76
CA SER A 71 -31.75 -39.71 35.43
C SER A 71 -30.46 -39.85 34.60
N SER A 72 -29.31 -39.33 35.04
CA SER A 72 -28.43 -39.79 36.12
C SER A 72 -27.53 -40.98 35.75
N ALA A 73 -26.23 -40.81 36.06
CA ALA A 73 -25.16 -41.79 36.29
C ALA A 73 -24.12 -42.07 35.17
N SER A 74 -22.96 -41.39 35.34
CA SER A 74 -21.62 -41.95 35.57
C SER A 74 -20.82 -42.71 34.47
N PRO A 75 -19.47 -42.76 34.61
CA PRO A 75 -18.52 -42.66 33.50
C PRO A 75 -17.93 -44.01 33.08
N SER A 76 -17.43 -44.07 31.84
CA SER A 76 -16.54 -45.14 31.38
C SER A 76 -15.43 -44.58 30.51
N THR A 77 -14.21 -44.69 31.05
CA THR A 77 -12.93 -44.65 30.35
C THR A 77 -12.87 -45.76 29.30
N SER A 78 -12.50 -45.42 28.06
CA SER A 78 -11.87 -46.33 27.10
C SER A 78 -11.19 -45.52 25.98
N ALA A 79 -9.86 -45.54 25.99
CA ALA A 79 -9.03 -45.44 24.79
C ALA A 79 -8.60 -46.89 24.42
N PRO A 80 -7.94 -47.21 23.28
CA PRO A 80 -7.66 -46.44 22.06
C PRO A 80 -7.99 -47.22 20.75
N ALA A 81 -7.59 -46.63 19.61
CA ALA A 81 -7.10 -47.27 18.37
C ALA A 81 -8.05 -47.46 17.15
N SER A 82 -7.58 -46.81 16.07
CA SER A 82 -7.39 -47.34 14.71
C SER A 82 -8.41 -47.01 13.60
N PRO A 83 -7.91 -46.82 12.36
CA PRO A 83 -8.52 -46.03 11.32
C PRO A 83 -9.48 -46.86 10.47
N SER A 84 -10.50 -46.21 9.89
CA SER A 84 -11.28 -46.78 8.79
C SER A 84 -11.24 -45.83 7.59
N THR A 85 -10.32 -46.17 6.71
CA THR A 85 -10.39 -45.97 5.27
C THR A 85 -11.74 -46.48 4.75
N SER A 86 -12.46 -45.64 4.01
CA SER A 86 -13.50 -46.09 3.09
C SER A 86 -13.26 -45.43 1.74
N ALA A 87 -12.43 -46.09 0.93
CA ALA A 87 -12.37 -45.87 -0.50
C ALA A 87 -13.59 -46.54 -1.14
N SER A 88 -14.28 -45.82 -2.02
CA SER A 88 -15.13 -46.45 -3.03
C SER A 88 -14.64 -45.96 -4.39
N ALA A 89 -13.72 -46.75 -4.96
CA ALA A 89 -13.41 -46.72 -6.37
C ALA A 89 -14.40 -47.63 -7.11
N THR A 90 -14.87 -47.20 -8.28
CA THR A 90 -15.29 -48.12 -9.33
C THR A 90 -14.50 -47.75 -10.58
N ALA A 91 -13.64 -48.69 -10.95
CA ALA A 91 -12.78 -48.72 -12.12
C ALA A 91 -13.42 -49.58 -13.20
N VAL A 92 -13.15 -49.28 -14.47
CA VAL A 92 -13.00 -50.24 -15.60
C VAL A 92 -12.08 -49.52 -16.61
N GLN A 93 -10.76 -49.81 -16.63
CA GLN A 93 -10.04 -50.84 -17.43
C GLN A 93 -9.97 -50.50 -18.94
N ALA A 94 -8.91 -50.77 -19.70
CA ALA A 94 -7.64 -51.48 -19.48
C ALA A 94 -6.75 -51.36 -20.76
N ALA A 95 -5.55 -51.94 -20.68
CA ALA A 95 -4.52 -52.24 -21.70
C ALA A 95 -3.42 -51.18 -21.79
N GLU A 96 -2.23 -51.30 -21.16
CA GLU A 96 -1.28 -52.43 -21.00
C GLU A 96 -0.74 -52.98 -22.33
N VAL A 97 0.52 -52.63 -22.64
CA VAL A 97 1.59 -53.44 -23.27
C VAL A 97 2.83 -52.53 -23.35
N GLU A 98 3.83 -52.71 -22.50
CA GLU A 98 5.02 -53.58 -22.68
C GLU A 98 6.26 -52.83 -23.18
N GLU A 99 7.33 -53.06 -22.43
CA GLU A 99 8.71 -52.64 -22.57
C GLU A 99 9.40 -53.43 -23.70
N SER A 100 9.97 -52.78 -24.72
CA SER A 100 11.03 -53.41 -25.54
C SER A 100 11.81 -52.40 -26.40
N GLU A 101 13.05 -52.16 -25.98
CA GLU A 101 14.31 -52.07 -26.74
C GLU A 101 14.42 -51.29 -28.10
N SER A 102 15.37 -50.34 -28.07
CA SER A 102 16.25 -49.71 -29.10
C SER A 102 16.50 -50.42 -30.46
N PRO A 103 17.26 -49.85 -31.43
CA PRO A 103 17.58 -48.46 -31.80
C PRO A 103 17.26 -48.17 -33.29
N THR A 104 17.20 -46.91 -33.74
CA THR A 104 17.65 -46.49 -35.10
C THR A 104 17.73 -44.97 -35.21
N SER A 105 18.95 -44.51 -35.39
CA SER A 105 19.42 -43.20 -35.87
C SER A 105 18.75 -42.72 -37.14
N THR A 106 18.37 -41.44 -37.21
CA THR A 106 18.15 -40.64 -38.45
C THR A 106 18.17 -39.14 -38.08
N PRO A 107 18.74 -38.27 -38.93
CA PRO A 107 19.74 -37.29 -38.52
C PRO A 107 19.17 -35.94 -38.08
N THR A 108 19.98 -35.29 -37.25
CA THR A 108 20.06 -33.85 -37.01
C THR A 108 19.58 -33.01 -38.20
N PRO A 109 18.48 -32.24 -38.09
CA PRO A 109 18.28 -31.11 -38.98
C PRO A 109 19.37 -30.08 -38.67
N THR A 110 20.14 -29.76 -39.70
CA THR A 110 21.04 -28.61 -39.80
C THR A 110 20.43 -27.38 -39.10
N PRO A 111 21.16 -26.71 -38.19
CA PRO A 111 20.73 -25.41 -37.69
C PRO A 111 20.70 -24.45 -38.88
N SER A 112 19.50 -24.07 -39.28
CA SER A 112 19.30 -22.89 -40.12
C SER A 112 19.74 -21.71 -39.26
N GLU A 113 20.79 -21.01 -39.69
CA GLU A 113 21.22 -19.76 -39.06
C GLU A 113 20.03 -18.79 -39.09
N GLU A 114 19.41 -18.61 -37.91
CA GLU A 114 18.52 -17.51 -37.64
C GLU A 114 19.35 -16.23 -37.82
N PRO A 115 18.93 -15.28 -38.67
CA PRO A 115 19.67 -14.04 -38.83
C PRO A 115 19.77 -13.37 -37.46
N GLU A 116 21.02 -13.12 -37.04
CA GLU A 116 21.37 -12.38 -35.84
C GLU A 116 20.45 -11.16 -35.73
N PRO A 117 19.66 -11.00 -34.65
CA PRO A 117 18.87 -9.80 -34.46
C PRO A 117 19.85 -8.61 -34.47
N THR A 118 19.61 -7.68 -35.39
CA THR A 118 20.31 -6.39 -35.40
C THR A 118 20.23 -5.81 -33.99
N PRO A 119 21.34 -5.39 -33.37
CA PRO A 119 21.31 -4.77 -32.04
C PRO A 119 20.36 -3.58 -32.13
N THR A 120 19.19 -3.73 -31.51
CA THR A 120 18.34 -2.58 -31.20
C THR A 120 19.12 -1.85 -30.12
N GLU A 121 19.70 -0.71 -30.49
CA GLU A 121 20.33 0.21 -29.56
C GLU A 121 19.27 0.55 -28.51
N GLU A 122 19.42 -0.04 -27.31
CA GLU A 122 18.60 0.26 -26.15
C GLU A 122 18.87 1.73 -25.81
N PRO A 123 17.89 2.62 -25.95
CA PRO A 123 18.12 4.04 -25.69
C PRO A 123 18.60 4.18 -24.25
N GLU A 124 19.79 4.76 -24.05
CA GLU A 124 20.30 5.03 -22.72
C GLU A 124 19.24 5.85 -21.93
N PRO A 125 18.91 5.43 -20.69
CA PRO A 125 17.89 6.11 -19.91
C PRO A 125 18.31 7.55 -19.66
N VAL A 126 17.53 8.50 -20.16
CA VAL A 126 17.73 9.92 -19.92
C VAL A 126 17.39 10.18 -18.46
N GLU A 127 18.40 10.49 -17.65
CA GLU A 127 18.24 10.86 -16.25
C GLU A 127 17.30 12.07 -16.12
N ALA A 128 16.27 11.96 -15.29
CA ALA A 128 15.25 13.00 -15.13
C ALA A 128 15.78 14.21 -14.35
N ASP A 129 15.58 15.43 -14.87
CA ASP A 129 15.94 16.67 -14.18
C ASP A 129 14.81 17.10 -13.23
N PRO A 130 15.06 17.29 -11.92
CA PRO A 130 14.04 17.73 -10.97
C PRO A 130 13.34 19.05 -11.32
N SER A 131 13.95 19.92 -12.12
CA SER A 131 13.38 21.22 -12.51
C SER A 131 12.24 21.12 -13.52
N ASP A 132 12.12 19.99 -14.23
CA ASP A 132 11.01 19.70 -15.14
C ASP A 132 9.74 19.24 -14.40
N TYR A 133 9.85 18.91 -13.11
CA TYR A 133 8.76 18.37 -12.29
C TYR A 133 8.20 19.42 -11.35
N GLU A 134 6.88 19.51 -11.29
CA GLU A 134 6.17 20.46 -10.45
C GLU A 134 6.33 20.15 -8.96
N LYS A 135 6.81 21.11 -8.17
CA LYS A 135 6.77 21.01 -6.70
C LYS A 135 5.35 21.17 -6.19
N LEU A 136 4.83 20.11 -5.60
CA LEU A 136 3.47 20.10 -5.06
C LEU A 136 3.37 20.95 -3.80
N THR A 137 2.23 21.63 -3.64
CA THR A 137 1.79 22.04 -2.30
C THR A 137 0.99 20.90 -1.65
N ALA A 138 0.79 20.98 -0.33
CA ALA A 138 -0.12 20.08 0.37
C ALA A 138 -1.54 20.06 -0.24
N ARG A 139 -2.00 21.20 -0.77
CA ARG A 139 -3.32 21.30 -1.40
C ARG A 139 -3.37 20.57 -2.73
N ASP A 140 -2.31 20.68 -3.54
CA ASP A 140 -2.23 20.05 -4.85
C ASP A 140 -2.13 18.54 -4.73
N LEU A 141 -1.31 18.05 -3.79
CA LEU A 141 -1.24 16.61 -3.51
C LEU A 141 -2.61 16.08 -3.05
N ALA A 142 -3.30 16.80 -2.16
CA ALA A 142 -4.65 16.40 -1.74
C ALA A 142 -5.70 16.44 -2.87
N LEU A 143 -5.51 17.28 -3.91
CA LEU A 143 -6.36 17.26 -5.10
C LEU A 143 -6.06 16.04 -5.98
N ILE A 144 -4.78 15.73 -6.19
CA ILE A 144 -4.35 14.51 -6.90
C ILE A 144 -4.88 13.27 -6.19
N THR A 145 -4.75 13.16 -4.87
CA THR A 145 -5.29 12.02 -4.10
C THR A 145 -6.80 11.91 -4.22
N LYS A 146 -7.51 13.04 -4.32
CA LYS A 146 -8.97 13.05 -4.40
C LYS A 146 -9.48 12.56 -5.77
N ASP A 147 -8.80 12.93 -6.85
CA ASP A 147 -9.21 12.64 -8.23
C ASP A 147 -7.97 12.54 -9.14
N PRO A 148 -7.19 11.45 -9.05
CA PRO A 148 -5.94 11.33 -9.79
C PRO A 148 -6.17 11.27 -11.30
N ASP A 149 -7.32 10.74 -11.73
CA ASP A 149 -7.67 10.63 -13.15
C ASP A 149 -7.80 12.03 -13.81
N ALA A 150 -8.27 13.04 -13.08
CA ALA A 150 -8.28 14.44 -13.54
C ALA A 150 -6.89 15.09 -13.61
N HIS A 151 -5.87 14.42 -13.07
CA HIS A 151 -4.49 14.91 -12.94
C HIS A 151 -3.47 14.06 -13.70
N MET A 152 -3.92 13.09 -14.51
CA MET A 152 -3.06 12.24 -15.33
C MET A 152 -2.09 13.03 -16.21
N GLY A 153 -0.86 12.54 -16.32
CA GLY A 153 0.21 13.13 -17.12
C GLY A 153 0.92 14.32 -16.49
N ARG A 154 0.51 14.76 -15.29
CA ARG A 154 1.25 15.79 -14.55
C ARG A 154 2.57 15.23 -14.06
N GLN A 155 3.67 15.89 -14.38
CA GLN A 155 4.99 15.62 -13.83
C GLN A 155 5.17 16.38 -12.52
N VAL A 156 5.38 15.67 -11.43
CA VAL A 156 5.36 16.19 -10.05
C VAL A 156 6.53 15.65 -9.24
N GLN A 157 6.97 16.44 -8.26
CA GLN A 157 7.88 16.00 -7.20
C GLN A 157 7.06 15.55 -6.01
N VAL A 158 7.26 14.32 -5.56
CA VAL A 158 6.58 13.77 -4.38
C VAL A 158 7.58 13.07 -3.48
N TYR A 159 7.35 13.15 -2.17
CA TYR A 159 8.13 12.42 -1.19
C TYR A 159 7.31 11.23 -0.72
N ALA A 160 7.93 10.08 -0.54
CA ALA A 160 7.24 8.89 -0.07
C ALA A 160 8.01 8.19 1.05
N HIS A 161 7.27 7.63 2.00
CA HIS A 161 7.76 6.62 2.92
C HIS A 161 7.27 5.25 2.42
N ILE A 162 8.19 4.35 2.08
CA ILE A 162 7.88 3.02 1.55
C ILE A 162 7.29 2.16 2.68
N THR A 163 6.08 1.67 2.48
CA THR A 163 5.32 0.86 3.46
C THR A 163 5.22 -0.61 3.06
N GLN A 164 5.39 -0.91 1.77
CA GLN A 164 5.47 -2.28 1.27
C GLN A 164 6.35 -2.32 0.02
N PHE A 165 7.42 -3.10 0.07
CA PHE A 165 8.21 -3.48 -1.09
C PHE A 165 8.73 -4.90 -0.87
N ASP A 166 7.92 -5.88 -1.28
CA ASP A 166 8.12 -7.30 -0.96
C ASP A 166 7.64 -8.18 -2.13
N ALA A 167 7.69 -9.51 -1.95
CA ALA A 167 7.29 -10.46 -2.98
C ALA A 167 5.84 -10.31 -3.48
N ALA A 168 4.95 -9.64 -2.74
CA ALA A 168 3.59 -9.36 -3.18
C ALA A 168 3.51 -8.18 -4.15
N THR A 169 4.38 -7.19 -4.01
CA THR A 169 4.47 -6.04 -4.95
C THR A 169 5.45 -6.30 -6.08
N GLY A 170 6.36 -7.27 -5.91
CA GLY A 170 7.42 -7.55 -6.87
C GLY A 170 8.58 -6.57 -6.73
N ASP A 171 9.38 -6.46 -7.79
CA ASP A 171 10.58 -5.62 -7.92
C ASP A 171 10.31 -4.28 -8.62
N CYS A 172 9.22 -4.17 -9.38
CA CYS A 172 8.88 -2.97 -10.16
C CYS A 172 7.96 -1.97 -9.45
N ILE A 173 7.35 -2.37 -8.34
CA ILE A 173 6.25 -1.64 -7.70
C ILE A 173 6.45 -1.62 -6.19
N PHE A 174 6.20 -0.48 -5.56
CA PHE A 174 6.09 -0.38 -4.11
C PHE A 174 4.86 0.43 -3.69
N ARG A 175 4.40 0.18 -2.47
CA ARG A 175 3.39 1.01 -1.78
C ARG A 175 4.09 1.98 -0.87
N GLY A 176 3.70 3.24 -0.95
CA GLY A 176 4.21 4.27 -0.06
C GLY A 176 3.10 5.19 0.41
N ASN A 177 3.32 5.81 1.55
CA ASN A 177 2.55 6.99 1.90
C ASN A 177 3.28 8.21 1.34
N ALA A 178 2.55 9.07 0.65
CA ALA A 178 3.07 10.23 -0.04
C ALA A 178 2.84 11.53 0.73
N SER A 179 3.75 12.47 0.56
CA SER A 179 3.70 13.83 1.07
C SER A 179 4.33 14.81 0.07
N GLN A 180 4.07 16.10 0.24
CA GLN A 180 4.57 17.16 -0.64
C GLN A 180 6.02 17.61 -0.31
N ALA A 181 6.61 17.11 0.78
CA ALA A 181 7.96 17.45 1.21
C ALA A 181 8.54 16.35 2.11
N ASN A 182 9.86 16.29 2.24
CA ASN A 182 10.51 15.42 3.23
C ASN A 182 9.97 15.73 4.65
N MET A 183 9.40 14.73 5.31
CA MET A 183 8.85 14.86 6.66
C MET A 183 9.77 14.16 7.66
N ALA A 184 9.90 14.75 8.86
CA ALA A 184 10.71 14.15 9.91
C ALA A 184 10.07 12.88 10.49
N ASP A 185 8.75 12.80 10.49
CA ASP A 185 7.99 11.70 11.06
C ASP A 185 7.24 10.95 9.95
N THR A 186 7.36 9.63 9.92
CA THR A 186 6.74 8.77 8.88
C THR A 186 5.21 8.87 8.86
N TRP A 187 4.59 9.27 9.97
CA TRP A 187 3.14 9.49 10.10
C TRP A 187 2.64 10.76 9.40
N ASP A 188 3.52 11.70 9.07
CA ASP A 188 3.18 12.92 8.32
C ASP A 188 3.13 12.68 6.81
N TYR A 189 3.46 11.46 6.36
CA TYR A 189 3.14 10.96 5.03
C TYR A 189 1.70 10.43 5.05
N GLU A 190 0.75 11.26 4.62
CA GLU A 190 -0.69 11.00 4.85
C GLU A 190 -1.38 10.23 3.70
N HIS A 191 -0.82 10.24 2.49
CA HIS A 191 -1.54 9.78 1.30
C HIS A 191 -1.03 8.43 0.78
N ASN A 192 -1.72 7.34 1.12
CA ASN A 192 -1.45 6.02 0.55
C ASN A 192 -1.47 6.09 -0.99
N SER A 193 -0.38 5.63 -1.61
CA SER A 193 -0.09 5.78 -3.03
C SER A 193 0.65 4.54 -3.54
N MET A 194 0.61 4.33 -4.84
CA MET A 194 1.33 3.27 -5.54
C MET A 194 2.32 3.86 -6.51
N PHE A 195 3.51 3.30 -6.55
CA PHE A 195 4.62 3.78 -7.36
C PHE A 195 5.11 2.66 -8.27
N MET A 196 5.27 2.93 -9.56
CA MET A 196 5.59 1.95 -10.58
C MET A 196 6.78 2.43 -11.42
N ALA A 197 7.82 1.62 -11.54
CA ALA A 197 9.01 1.95 -12.33
C ALA A 197 9.03 1.36 -13.75
N GLU A 198 8.19 0.36 -14.03
CA GLU A 198 8.28 -0.48 -15.26
C GLU A 198 8.38 0.33 -16.56
N THR A 199 7.58 1.38 -16.71
CA THR A 199 7.55 2.23 -17.92
C THR A 199 8.35 3.53 -17.79
N GLY A 200 8.95 3.78 -16.63
CA GLY A 200 9.76 4.96 -16.34
C GLY A 200 11.23 4.61 -16.24
N ILE A 201 11.80 4.63 -15.03
CA ILE A 201 13.22 4.38 -14.78
C ILE A 201 13.67 2.90 -14.86
N GLY A 202 12.76 1.96 -15.08
CA GLY A 202 13.07 0.53 -15.03
C GLY A 202 13.08 -0.05 -13.61
N CYS A 203 12.78 -1.34 -13.48
CA CYS A 203 12.64 -1.99 -12.17
C CYS A 203 13.98 -2.16 -11.45
N GLU A 204 15.07 -2.29 -12.20
CA GLU A 204 16.43 -2.41 -11.69
C GLU A 204 16.85 -1.18 -10.87
N ALA A 205 16.33 0.00 -11.20
CA ALA A 205 16.60 1.23 -10.47
C ALA A 205 16.02 1.22 -9.05
N LEU A 206 15.10 0.29 -8.76
CA LEU A 206 14.54 0.11 -7.42
C LEU A 206 15.29 -0.91 -6.55
N SER A 207 16.31 -1.58 -7.09
CA SER A 207 16.96 -2.74 -6.43
C SER A 207 17.65 -2.43 -5.10
N ASP A 208 18.07 -1.18 -4.88
CA ASP A 208 18.71 -0.73 -3.64
C ASP A 208 17.71 -0.22 -2.58
N PHE A 209 16.42 -0.13 -2.91
CA PHE A 209 15.38 0.37 -2.00
C PHE A 209 14.62 -0.78 -1.35
N VAL A 210 14.18 -0.57 -0.11
CA VAL A 210 13.43 -1.54 0.68
C VAL A 210 12.27 -0.88 1.42
N GLY A 211 11.45 -1.70 2.10
CA GLY A 211 10.46 -1.18 3.05
C GLY A 211 11.09 -0.28 4.12
N ASP A 212 10.35 0.72 4.57
CA ASP A 212 10.73 1.76 5.53
C ASP A 212 11.70 2.84 5.01
N ASP A 213 12.16 2.76 3.77
CA ASP A 213 12.93 3.84 3.15
C ASP A 213 12.07 5.09 2.92
N GLN A 214 12.70 6.26 3.05
CA GLN A 214 12.12 7.52 2.64
C GLN A 214 12.77 7.97 1.34
N VAL A 215 11.96 8.33 0.35
CA VAL A 215 12.41 8.64 -0.99
C VAL A 215 11.82 9.96 -1.50
N HIS A 216 12.58 10.61 -2.36
CA HIS A 216 12.12 11.72 -3.19
C HIS A 216 11.98 11.18 -4.61
N VAL A 217 10.79 11.37 -5.17
CA VAL A 217 10.37 10.75 -6.43
C VAL A 217 9.99 11.84 -7.41
N LEU A 218 10.63 11.82 -8.57
CA LEU A 218 10.19 12.52 -9.77
C LEU A 218 9.21 11.60 -10.47
N ALA A 219 7.96 12.04 -10.60
CA ALA A 219 6.90 11.15 -10.99
C ALA A 219 5.91 11.77 -11.96
N THR A 220 5.39 10.94 -12.86
CA THR A 220 4.21 11.25 -13.65
C THR A 220 2.97 10.68 -12.97
N VAL A 221 1.98 11.52 -12.72
CA VAL A 221 0.67 11.09 -12.20
C VAL A 221 -0.01 10.21 -13.24
N LEU A 222 -0.35 8.99 -12.86
CA LEU A 222 -1.16 8.08 -13.67
C LEU A 222 -2.62 8.14 -13.19
N MET A 223 -3.30 7.02 -13.26
CA MET A 223 -4.71 6.87 -12.91
C MET A 223 -4.93 6.59 -11.40
N SER A 224 -6.19 6.49 -11.00
CA SER A 224 -6.56 5.79 -9.77
C SER A 224 -6.43 4.27 -9.96
N MET A 225 -5.94 3.55 -8.95
CA MET A 225 -6.09 2.09 -8.89
C MET A 225 -6.89 1.69 -7.67
N SER A 226 -7.73 0.66 -7.81
CA SER A 226 -8.39 0.02 -6.67
C SER A 226 -7.84 -1.38 -6.47
N TYR A 227 -7.58 -1.76 -5.22
CA TYR A 227 -7.13 -3.10 -4.86
C TYR A 227 -7.82 -3.59 -3.59
N ASP A 228 -7.93 -4.91 -3.48
CA ASP A 228 -8.45 -5.57 -2.29
C ASP A 228 -7.40 -5.61 -1.18
N THR A 229 -7.84 -5.33 0.04
CA THR A 229 -6.98 -5.37 1.23
C THR A 229 -7.02 -6.74 1.88
N GLN A 230 -5.94 -7.10 2.59
CA GLN A 230 -5.80 -8.43 3.22
C GLN A 230 -6.85 -8.71 4.32
N ILE A 231 -7.40 -7.66 4.94
CA ILE A 231 -8.43 -7.79 5.99
C ILE A 231 -9.86 -7.78 5.41
N GLY A 232 -9.99 -7.75 4.07
CA GLY A 232 -11.24 -7.63 3.35
C GLY A 232 -11.63 -6.17 3.06
N GLY A 233 -12.35 -5.98 1.96
CA GLY A 233 -12.69 -4.66 1.41
C GLY A 233 -11.64 -4.17 0.41
N SER A 234 -11.96 -3.09 -0.29
CA SER A 234 -11.09 -2.47 -1.29
C SER A 234 -10.66 -1.06 -0.89
N THR A 235 -9.53 -0.61 -1.41
CA THR A 235 -9.08 0.77 -1.29
C THR A 235 -8.68 1.30 -2.66
N THR A 236 -8.89 2.59 -2.87
CA THR A 236 -8.53 3.30 -4.11
C THR A 236 -7.43 4.31 -3.81
N VAL A 237 -6.37 4.33 -4.61
CA VAL A 237 -5.19 5.18 -4.40
C VAL A 237 -4.74 5.81 -5.73
N PRO A 238 -4.07 6.97 -5.69
CA PRO A 238 -3.34 7.48 -6.84
C PRO A 238 -2.17 6.55 -7.20
N VAL A 239 -1.88 6.47 -8.49
CA VAL A 239 -0.71 5.77 -9.04
C VAL A 239 0.25 6.78 -9.64
N TYR A 240 1.53 6.59 -9.39
CA TYR A 240 2.63 7.39 -9.91
C TYR A 240 3.56 6.50 -10.72
N GLN A 241 3.88 6.91 -11.94
CA GLN A 241 5.03 6.38 -12.66
C GLN A 241 6.29 7.04 -12.10
N ILE A 242 7.32 6.25 -11.83
CA ILE A 242 8.60 6.75 -11.34
C ILE A 242 9.48 7.08 -12.54
N ASP A 243 9.82 8.36 -12.67
CA ASP A 243 10.71 8.88 -13.71
C ASP A 243 12.09 9.25 -13.12
N GLY A 244 12.21 9.32 -11.79
CA GLY A 244 13.45 9.45 -11.04
C GLY A 244 13.21 9.17 -9.55
N ILE A 245 14.20 8.61 -8.85
CA ILE A 245 14.09 8.29 -7.41
C ILE A 245 15.42 8.45 -6.70
N GLU A 246 15.39 9.02 -5.49
CA GLU A 246 16.54 9.14 -4.61
C GLU A 246 16.15 8.90 -3.14
N LEU A 247 17.07 8.34 -2.36
CA LEU A 247 16.89 8.16 -0.92
C LEU A 247 17.03 9.50 -0.18
N VAL A 248 16.15 9.76 0.79
CA VAL A 248 16.20 10.93 1.67
C VAL A 248 16.27 10.46 3.13
N GLN A 249 17.24 10.99 3.87
CA GLN A 249 17.48 10.69 5.29
C GLN A 249 17.11 11.87 6.19
#